data_AF-A0A2M6Z7D8-F1
#
_entry.id   AF-A0A2M6Z7D8-F1
#
_cell.length_a   1.000
_cell.length_b   1.000
_cell.length_c   1.000
_cell.angle_alpha   90.00
_cell.angle_beta   90.00
_cell.angle_gamma   90.00
#
_symmetry.space_group_name_H-M   'P 1'
#
loop_
_entity.id
_entity.type
_entity.pdbx_description
1 polymer ?
#
loop_
_entity_poly.entity_id
_entity_poly.type
_entity_poly.pdbx_seq_one_letter_code
_entity_poly.pdbx_strand_id
1 'polypeptide(L)'
;MWRGKIQGLVQVVKYFTATAGTRPWAEVEDASCMRQGCHQTRLLEGRVTFHHKNIHFDHKPHLLEMKRGKKLRCTSCHSQMVMGSHISVTTSTCILCHFKDRPPGKPIAGCRGCHQVPQDTITLPSGLEYKHSKYVDSGVECISCHYSLTTGDGFVSKNRCFSCHNFDISKYLDKPEFLHQKHVTEHKVECMDCHEEITHGYESERRVARLDCNQCHSNAHSTVKILTEGNIAELIGDSRPHVGPMLSARVECIACHIKEIGTDTPHRGSKLIGSSEACVKCHGTRGSEILIKWRDYFENRIHEVERAIKNSRVDRNKLNRAKEFLAVVKTGNPDHNPSLARELLEAAENIANGKEFSVRRPIGDRATAGLDCRYCHLDAPQSPVKFQGISFPHRPHVRDAGLSCEKCHENAPTSFPTGRHGRIKLTVNDCQNCHHWQRGNCKGCHGSGPENAISWNRISFKHKVHIEKGIDCLKCHRRAGEGNRMGVSVSLSNCISCHHTVGNTKVCSKCHIGSRLPVTVNFRQVKVPHSMHVNDLGLECGDCHASSKQGVKLKPKCGDCHHESEMKPNCRACHGRGPSNSIRFKNVNFPHSTHLELGLECSDCHANGKSRIGEACMTCHEEDFFKSDNSADSVK
;
A
#
# COMPACT_ATOMS: atom_id res chain seq x y z
N MET A 1 18.74 91.34 -13.46
CA MET A 1 17.33 91.18 -13.01
C MET A 1 16.33 90.96 -14.16
N TRP A 2 16.54 91.49 -15.37
CA TRP A 2 15.61 91.36 -16.51
C TRP A 2 15.57 89.98 -17.21
N ARG A 3 16.70 89.25 -17.29
CA ARG A 3 16.75 87.91 -17.94
C ARG A 3 15.82 86.88 -17.29
N GLY A 4 15.70 86.88 -15.96
CA GLY A 4 14.82 85.97 -15.24
C GLY A 4 13.34 86.25 -15.47
N LYS A 5 12.95 87.51 -15.62
CA LYS A 5 11.57 87.91 -15.95
C LYS A 5 11.18 87.50 -17.38
N ILE A 6 12.10 87.64 -18.34
CA ILE A 6 11.90 87.18 -19.72
C ILE A 6 11.82 85.65 -19.79
N GLN A 7 12.70 84.93 -19.09
CA GLN A 7 12.62 83.46 -19.01
C GLN A 7 11.33 82.97 -18.34
N GLY A 8 10.86 83.67 -17.29
CA GLY A 8 9.56 83.41 -16.67
C GLY A 8 8.40 83.62 -17.63
N LEU A 9 8.40 84.71 -18.40
CA LEU A 9 7.37 84.99 -19.41
C LEU A 9 7.37 83.93 -20.52
N VAL A 10 8.55 83.50 -20.98
CA VAL A 10 8.70 82.41 -21.97
C VAL A 10 8.18 81.08 -21.42
N GLN A 11 8.36 80.78 -20.13
CA GLN A 11 7.79 79.59 -19.52
C GLN A 11 6.26 79.66 -19.38
N VAL A 12 5.71 80.83 -19.06
CA VAL A 12 4.26 81.06 -19.04
C VAL A 12 3.66 80.89 -20.43
N VAL A 13 4.28 81.48 -21.47
CA VAL A 13 3.85 81.31 -22.86
C VAL A 13 3.93 79.84 -23.29
N LYS A 14 5.01 79.12 -22.94
CA LYS A 14 5.14 77.68 -23.22
C LYS A 14 4.09 76.82 -22.50
N TYR A 15 3.69 77.19 -21.29
CA TYR A 15 2.62 76.53 -20.54
C TYR A 15 1.25 76.74 -21.20
N PHE A 16 0.90 77.98 -21.56
CA PHE A 16 -0.38 78.30 -22.19
C PHE A 16 -0.51 77.83 -23.66
N THR A 17 0.61 77.72 -24.38
CA THR A 17 0.63 77.20 -25.76
C THR A 17 0.82 75.69 -25.85
N ALA A 18 0.93 75.00 -24.70
CA ALA A 18 1.28 73.57 -24.61
C ALA A 18 2.61 73.21 -25.31
N THR A 19 3.49 74.18 -25.57
CA THR A 19 4.85 73.94 -26.12
C THR A 19 5.90 73.78 -25.03
N ALA A 20 5.50 73.56 -23.78
CA ALA A 20 6.40 73.15 -22.71
C ALA A 20 6.94 71.74 -23.04
N GLY A 21 8.17 71.69 -23.56
CA GLY A 21 8.86 70.44 -23.87
C GLY A 21 9.07 69.54 -22.64
N THR A 22 9.55 68.33 -22.88
CA THR A 22 9.90 67.37 -21.82
C THR A 22 11.02 67.92 -20.92
N ARG A 23 11.05 67.46 -19.67
CA ARG A 23 12.22 67.73 -18.80
C ARG A 23 13.49 67.11 -19.41
N PRO A 24 14.68 67.72 -19.24
CA PRO A 24 15.93 67.16 -19.75
C PRO A 24 16.19 65.75 -19.19
N TRP A 25 16.64 64.84 -20.05
CA TRP A 25 16.96 63.46 -19.71
C TRP A 25 18.38 63.11 -20.19
N ALA A 26 19.16 62.42 -19.35
CA ALA A 26 20.52 62.03 -19.69
C ALA A 26 20.54 60.63 -20.33
N GLU A 27 21.01 60.54 -21.56
CA GLU A 27 21.13 59.29 -22.30
C GLU A 27 22.60 58.87 -22.43
N VAL A 28 22.87 57.56 -22.29
CA VAL A 28 24.20 56.97 -22.48
C VAL A 28 24.10 55.93 -23.58
N GLU A 29 24.88 56.09 -24.63
CA GLU A 29 24.94 55.16 -25.76
C GLU A 29 25.74 53.89 -25.42
N ASP A 30 25.30 52.73 -25.93
CA ASP A 30 25.99 51.45 -25.73
C ASP A 30 27.45 51.48 -26.24
N ALA A 31 27.73 52.25 -27.30
CA ALA A 31 29.08 52.47 -27.82
C ALA A 31 30.02 53.09 -26.77
N SER A 32 29.49 53.87 -25.83
CA SER A 32 30.28 54.44 -24.73
C SER A 32 30.72 53.38 -23.73
N CYS A 33 29.93 52.33 -23.52
CA CYS A 33 30.29 51.19 -22.66
C CYS A 33 31.32 50.27 -23.32
N MET A 34 31.32 50.18 -24.66
CA MET A 34 32.19 49.31 -25.44
C MET A 34 33.52 49.97 -25.88
N ARG A 35 33.85 51.15 -25.33
CA ARG A 35 35.12 51.82 -25.60
C ARG A 35 36.31 50.96 -25.18
N GLN A 36 37.46 51.23 -25.79
CA GLN A 36 38.70 50.53 -25.51
C GLN A 36 39.09 50.63 -24.03
N GLY A 37 39.38 49.47 -23.41
CA GLY A 37 39.64 49.37 -21.98
C GLY A 37 38.41 49.20 -21.09
N CYS A 38 37.18 49.13 -21.65
CA CYS A 38 35.94 48.91 -20.90
C CYS A 38 35.33 47.51 -21.18
N HIS A 39 34.27 47.39 -22.00
CA HIS A 39 33.51 46.13 -22.21
C HIS A 39 33.56 45.59 -23.66
N GLN A 40 34.76 45.46 -24.25
CA GLN A 40 34.92 45.16 -25.69
C GLN A 40 34.44 43.75 -26.14
N THR A 41 34.53 42.72 -25.29
CA THR A 41 34.19 41.32 -25.64
C THR A 41 32.86 40.83 -25.06
N ARG A 42 32.16 41.69 -24.30
CA ARG A 42 30.99 41.31 -23.48
C ARG A 42 29.84 40.70 -24.30
N LEU A 43 29.64 41.18 -25.53
CA LEU A 43 28.64 40.67 -26.46
C LEU A 43 29.00 39.30 -27.07
N LEU A 44 30.29 38.95 -27.08
CA LEU A 44 30.82 37.71 -27.67
C LEU A 44 30.80 36.54 -26.68
N GLU A 45 30.86 36.81 -25.38
CA GLU A 45 30.80 35.80 -24.32
C GLU A 45 29.40 35.18 -24.17
N GLY A 46 28.34 35.88 -24.60
CA GLY A 46 26.96 35.39 -24.63
C GLY A 46 26.41 35.11 -23.24
N ARG A 47 26.80 33.99 -22.62
CA ARG A 47 26.31 33.52 -21.32
C ARG A 47 27.19 33.97 -20.17
N VAL A 48 26.56 34.58 -19.17
CA VAL A 48 27.18 34.95 -17.90
C VAL A 48 26.40 34.39 -16.73
N THR A 49 27.09 34.16 -15.61
CA THR A 49 26.45 33.81 -14.35
C THR A 49 26.59 34.99 -13.38
N PHE A 50 25.46 35.47 -12.89
CA PHE A 50 25.42 36.48 -11.84
C PHE A 50 25.60 35.78 -10.48
N HIS A 51 26.87 35.67 -10.06
CA HIS A 51 27.32 34.81 -8.96
C HIS A 51 26.59 35.00 -7.63
N HIS A 52 26.17 36.22 -7.27
CA HIS A 52 25.48 36.47 -6.00
C HIS A 52 24.04 35.91 -5.92
N LYS A 53 23.42 35.52 -7.05
CA LYS A 53 22.05 34.98 -7.06
C LYS A 53 21.89 33.67 -7.86
N ASN A 54 22.99 33.08 -8.34
CA ASN A 54 22.97 31.91 -9.22
C ASN A 54 22.04 32.07 -10.44
N ILE A 55 22.01 33.28 -11.01
CA ILE A 55 21.19 33.59 -12.19
C ILE A 55 22.06 33.45 -13.44
N HIS A 56 21.63 32.65 -14.40
CA HIS A 56 22.23 32.58 -15.73
C HIS A 56 21.53 33.53 -16.68
N PHE A 57 22.31 34.26 -17.46
CA PHE A 57 21.81 35.22 -18.42
C PHE A 57 22.60 35.11 -19.73
N ASP A 58 21.90 35.24 -20.86
CA ASP A 58 22.51 35.23 -22.19
C ASP A 58 22.29 36.58 -22.89
N HIS A 59 23.35 37.38 -23.07
CA HIS A 59 23.28 38.70 -23.70
C HIS A 59 22.86 38.64 -25.16
N LYS A 60 23.22 37.56 -25.88
CA LYS A 60 23.04 37.46 -27.33
C LYS A 60 21.57 37.54 -27.74
N PRO A 61 20.65 36.69 -27.23
CA PRO A 61 19.25 36.83 -27.56
C PRO A 61 18.66 38.13 -27.03
N HIS A 62 19.10 38.65 -25.88
CA HIS A 62 18.49 39.84 -25.27
C HIS A 62 18.84 41.16 -25.96
N LEU A 63 20.03 41.27 -26.57
CA LEU A 63 20.50 42.52 -27.20
C LEU A 63 20.41 42.49 -28.73
N LEU A 64 20.52 41.32 -29.36
CA LEU A 64 20.46 41.21 -30.83
C LEU A 64 19.04 41.08 -31.38
N GLU A 65 18.09 40.62 -30.56
CA GLU A 65 16.71 40.39 -30.99
C GLU A 65 15.75 41.41 -30.39
N MET A 66 14.64 41.66 -31.10
CA MET A 66 13.52 42.43 -30.57
C MET A 66 12.77 41.62 -29.50
N LYS A 67 12.64 42.15 -28.28
CA LYS A 67 12.00 41.47 -27.15
C LYS A 67 10.69 42.14 -26.75
N ARG A 68 9.56 41.55 -27.14
CA ARG A 68 8.21 42.15 -26.97
C ARG A 68 8.13 43.54 -27.64
N GLY A 69 8.58 43.63 -28.90
CA GLY A 69 8.51 44.86 -29.71
C GLY A 69 9.49 45.98 -29.35
N LYS A 70 10.47 45.73 -28.47
CA LYS A 70 11.49 46.70 -28.05
C LYS A 70 12.90 46.15 -28.23
N LYS A 71 13.84 47.01 -28.62
CA LYS A 71 15.28 46.72 -28.63
C LYS A 71 15.85 47.13 -27.28
N LEU A 72 16.50 46.20 -26.59
CA LEU A 72 17.14 46.47 -25.32
C LEU A 72 18.52 47.10 -25.54
N ARG A 73 18.95 47.92 -24.58
CA ARG A 73 20.28 48.55 -24.51
C ARG A 73 21.01 48.04 -23.28
N CYS A 74 22.32 48.30 -23.17
CA CYS A 74 23.10 47.90 -22.00
C CYS A 74 22.47 48.44 -20.71
N THR A 75 22.10 49.72 -20.72
CA THR A 75 21.53 50.40 -19.56
C THR A 75 20.13 49.91 -19.18
N SER A 76 19.40 49.25 -20.09
CA SER A 76 18.08 48.66 -19.77
C SER A 76 18.15 47.66 -18.60
N CYS A 77 19.31 47.02 -18.40
CA CYS A 77 19.55 46.12 -17.28
C CYS A 77 20.60 46.65 -16.29
N HIS A 78 21.36 47.67 -16.68
CA HIS A 78 22.54 48.16 -15.97
C HIS A 78 22.34 49.60 -15.47
N SER A 79 22.07 49.77 -14.18
CA SER A 79 21.88 51.08 -13.55
C SER A 79 23.22 51.74 -13.16
N GLN A 80 23.23 53.07 -13.17
CA GLN A 80 24.43 53.92 -12.98
C GLN A 80 24.53 54.59 -11.59
N MET A 81 23.52 54.43 -10.73
CA MET A 81 23.45 55.10 -9.43
C MET A 81 23.71 54.12 -8.29
N VAL A 82 24.97 53.75 -8.09
CA VAL A 82 25.41 52.88 -6.97
C VAL A 82 26.68 53.46 -6.36
N MET A 83 26.66 53.76 -5.06
CA MET A 83 27.87 54.23 -4.37
C MET A 83 28.95 53.14 -4.42
N GLY A 84 30.10 53.45 -5.00
CA GLY A 84 31.28 52.56 -5.03
C GLY A 84 31.41 51.61 -6.23
N SER A 85 30.48 51.63 -7.20
CA SER A 85 30.63 50.85 -8.45
C SER A 85 30.15 51.64 -9.67
N HIS A 86 30.82 51.45 -10.81
CA HIS A 86 30.49 52.18 -12.05
C HIS A 86 29.14 51.76 -12.65
N ILE A 87 28.77 50.47 -12.53
CA ILE A 87 27.57 49.88 -13.12
C ILE A 87 27.11 48.69 -12.26
N SER A 88 25.79 48.56 -12.01
CA SER A 88 25.19 47.34 -11.41
C SER A 88 24.01 46.80 -12.20
N VAL A 89 23.74 45.50 -12.06
CA VAL A 89 22.57 44.86 -12.70
C VAL A 89 21.32 45.09 -11.84
N THR A 90 20.27 45.63 -12.45
CA THR A 90 18.97 45.84 -11.81
C THR A 90 18.07 44.63 -12.00
N THR A 91 18.04 43.74 -11.00
CA THR A 91 17.28 42.47 -11.07
C THR A 91 15.77 42.67 -11.34
N SER A 92 15.19 43.78 -10.88
CA SER A 92 13.77 44.07 -11.06
C SER A 92 13.37 44.24 -12.53
N THR A 93 14.28 44.67 -13.41
CA THR A 93 14.03 44.72 -14.87
C THR A 93 13.80 43.32 -15.44
N CYS A 94 14.61 42.34 -15.04
CA CYS A 94 14.45 40.95 -15.45
C CYS A 94 13.09 40.41 -15.00
N ILE A 95 12.75 40.66 -13.73
CA ILE A 95 11.52 40.19 -13.11
C ILE A 95 10.29 40.81 -13.81
N LEU A 96 10.29 42.13 -14.00
CA LEU A 96 9.22 42.83 -14.71
C LEU A 96 8.99 42.22 -16.09
N CYS A 97 10.05 42.06 -16.89
CA CYS A 97 9.88 41.54 -18.25
C CYS A 97 9.41 40.08 -18.28
N HIS A 98 9.92 39.23 -17.38
CA HIS A 98 9.66 37.78 -17.39
C HIS A 98 8.39 37.36 -16.64
N PHE A 99 7.83 38.22 -15.78
CA PHE A 99 6.63 37.91 -14.98
C PHE A 99 5.42 38.81 -15.27
N LYS A 100 5.60 40.01 -15.84
CA LYS A 100 4.45 40.87 -16.20
C LYS A 100 3.56 40.17 -17.24
N ASP A 101 2.25 40.16 -16.96
CA ASP A 101 1.20 39.53 -17.77
C ASP A 101 1.37 38.00 -17.90
N ARG A 102 1.98 37.35 -16.89
CA ARG A 102 2.20 35.90 -16.85
C ARG A 102 1.41 35.24 -15.73
N PRO A 103 0.86 34.03 -15.94
CA PRO A 103 0.32 33.23 -14.86
C PRO A 103 1.40 32.90 -13.80
N PRO A 104 1.00 32.70 -12.53
CA PRO A 104 1.91 32.28 -11.47
C PRO A 104 2.78 31.09 -11.87
N GLY A 105 4.10 31.22 -11.66
CA GLY A 105 5.09 30.19 -11.95
C GLY A 105 5.24 29.78 -13.41
N LYS A 106 4.71 30.57 -14.36
CA LYS A 106 4.94 30.41 -15.80
C LYS A 106 5.68 31.62 -16.40
N PRO A 107 6.87 31.99 -15.88
CA PRO A 107 7.66 33.06 -16.48
C PRO A 107 8.06 32.71 -17.91
N ILE A 108 8.42 33.70 -18.72
CA ILE A 108 8.69 33.55 -20.16
C ILE A 108 9.68 32.42 -20.47
N ALA A 109 10.73 32.25 -19.65
CA ALA A 109 11.78 31.25 -19.84
C ALA A 109 11.61 29.99 -18.97
N GLY A 110 10.47 29.85 -18.27
CA GLY A 110 10.31 28.88 -17.19
C GLY A 110 11.21 29.17 -15.98
N CYS A 111 10.99 28.49 -14.86
CA CYS A 111 11.76 28.73 -13.63
C CYS A 111 13.26 28.44 -13.83
N ARG A 112 13.57 27.38 -14.57
CA ARG A 112 14.95 26.95 -14.87
C ARG A 112 15.67 27.81 -15.91
N GLY A 113 14.97 28.76 -16.54
CA GLY A 113 15.57 29.68 -17.50
C GLY A 113 16.48 30.72 -16.84
N CYS A 114 16.19 31.07 -15.59
CA CYS A 114 16.97 32.06 -14.85
C CYS A 114 17.92 31.40 -13.85
N HIS A 115 17.51 30.37 -13.12
CA HIS A 115 18.33 29.74 -12.07
C HIS A 115 18.32 28.22 -12.17
N GLN A 116 19.40 27.57 -11.72
CA GLN A 116 19.45 26.11 -11.63
C GLN A 116 18.71 25.60 -10.39
N VAL A 117 18.34 24.32 -10.45
CA VAL A 117 17.79 23.60 -9.30
C VAL A 117 18.91 23.38 -8.28
N PRO A 118 18.70 23.67 -6.99
CA PRO A 118 19.70 23.37 -5.95
C PRO A 118 20.07 21.89 -5.96
N GLN A 119 21.37 21.60 -6.07
CA GLN A 119 21.89 20.22 -6.14
C GLN A 119 22.07 19.61 -4.75
N ASP A 120 22.39 20.45 -3.78
CA ASP A 120 22.61 20.04 -2.40
C ASP A 120 21.31 19.66 -1.71
N THR A 121 21.43 18.73 -0.75
CA THR A 121 20.36 18.47 0.21
C THR A 121 20.23 19.69 1.11
N ILE A 122 19.04 20.27 1.18
CA ILE A 122 18.72 21.39 2.06
C ILE A 122 17.99 20.90 3.30
N THR A 123 18.22 21.56 4.43
CA THR A 123 17.45 21.33 5.65
C THR A 123 16.36 22.38 5.74
N LEU A 124 15.10 21.96 5.70
CA LEU A 124 13.96 22.86 5.89
C LEU A 124 13.92 23.38 7.34
N PRO A 125 13.22 24.49 7.64
CA PRO A 125 13.05 24.97 9.01
C PRO A 125 12.39 23.95 9.95
N SER A 126 11.64 22.99 9.39
CA SER A 126 11.11 21.82 10.09
C SER A 126 12.16 20.75 10.41
N GLY A 127 13.42 21.01 10.04
CA GLY A 127 14.58 20.12 10.07
C GLY A 127 14.50 18.90 9.15
N LEU A 128 13.52 18.83 8.26
CA LEU A 128 13.45 17.81 7.21
C LEU A 128 14.57 18.04 6.18
N GLU A 129 15.33 16.99 5.89
CA GLU A 129 16.25 16.97 4.76
C GLU A 129 15.47 16.84 3.44
N TYR A 130 15.80 17.69 2.48
CA TYR A 130 15.11 17.76 1.20
C TYR A 130 16.11 17.92 0.05
N LYS A 131 16.05 16.99 -0.91
CA LYS A 131 16.85 17.01 -2.13
C LYS A 131 15.95 17.25 -3.34
N HIS A 132 16.09 18.40 -4.00
CA HIS A 132 15.22 18.81 -5.10
C HIS A 132 15.23 17.83 -6.28
N SER A 133 16.40 17.27 -6.63
CA SER A 133 16.53 16.36 -7.78
C SER A 133 15.54 15.20 -7.70
N LYS A 134 15.32 14.63 -6.50
CA LYS A 134 14.36 13.53 -6.28
C LYS A 134 12.95 13.84 -6.79
N TYR A 135 12.50 15.08 -6.62
CA TYR A 135 11.14 15.50 -6.98
C TYR A 135 11.08 16.04 -8.41
N VAL A 136 12.09 16.82 -8.82
CA VAL A 136 12.17 17.35 -10.19
C VAL A 136 12.31 16.23 -11.21
N ASP A 137 13.14 15.21 -10.93
CA ASP A 137 13.33 14.04 -11.79
C ASP A 137 12.05 13.18 -11.87
N SER A 138 11.19 13.28 -10.85
CA SER A 138 9.87 12.63 -10.81
C SER A 138 8.76 13.45 -11.47
N GLY A 139 9.08 14.59 -12.09
CA GLY A 139 8.13 15.45 -12.78
C GLY A 139 7.24 16.30 -11.86
N VAL A 140 7.68 16.58 -10.64
CA VAL A 140 7.00 17.53 -9.74
C VAL A 140 7.28 18.96 -10.20
N GLU A 141 6.20 19.72 -10.43
CA GLU A 141 6.28 21.12 -10.87
C GLU A 141 6.82 22.03 -9.76
N CYS A 142 7.64 23.03 -10.10
CA CYS A 142 8.22 23.95 -9.10
C CYS A 142 7.14 24.65 -8.28
N ILE A 143 6.00 24.98 -8.90
CA ILE A 143 4.87 25.66 -8.25
C ILE A 143 4.16 24.83 -7.20
N SER A 144 4.35 23.50 -7.19
CA SER A 144 3.82 22.63 -6.14
C SER A 144 4.40 22.94 -4.76
N CYS A 145 5.56 23.61 -4.70
CA CYS A 145 6.18 24.08 -3.47
C CYS A 145 6.53 25.59 -3.48
N HIS A 146 6.56 26.21 -4.66
CA HIS A 146 6.94 27.60 -4.86
C HIS A 146 5.86 28.35 -5.63
N TYR A 147 4.65 28.43 -5.09
CA TYR A 147 3.53 29.10 -5.76
C TYR A 147 3.63 30.63 -5.65
N SER A 148 3.80 31.13 -4.43
CA SER A 148 3.76 32.57 -4.12
C SER A 148 5.15 33.21 -4.22
N LEU A 149 5.73 33.22 -5.42
CA LEU A 149 7.09 33.72 -5.67
C LEU A 149 7.18 35.19 -6.10
N THR A 150 6.05 35.80 -6.47
CA THR A 150 6.02 37.17 -6.98
C THR A 150 4.97 38.02 -6.29
N THR A 151 5.26 39.30 -6.07
CA THR A 151 4.31 40.31 -5.58
C THR A 151 4.35 41.54 -6.50
N GLY A 152 3.18 42.09 -6.81
CA GLY A 152 3.03 43.19 -7.78
C GLY A 152 2.79 42.70 -9.21
N ASP A 153 2.22 43.56 -10.04
CA ASP A 153 1.86 43.30 -11.45
C ASP A 153 2.60 44.24 -12.43
N GLY A 154 3.46 45.11 -11.89
CA GLY A 154 4.18 46.13 -12.64
C GLY A 154 3.25 47.12 -13.29
N PHE A 155 2.16 47.51 -12.61
CA PHE A 155 1.24 48.53 -13.07
C PHE A 155 1.95 49.85 -13.39
N VAL A 156 1.43 50.57 -14.38
CA VAL A 156 1.92 51.90 -14.79
C VAL A 156 0.87 52.92 -14.39
N SER A 157 1.14 53.65 -13.31
CA SER A 157 0.28 54.75 -12.88
C SER A 157 0.46 55.97 -13.79
N LYS A 158 -0.67 56.61 -14.18
CA LYS A 158 -0.66 57.84 -14.99
C LYS A 158 0.18 58.96 -14.36
N ASN A 159 0.27 58.99 -13.03
CA ASN A 159 1.04 59.99 -12.30
C ASN A 159 2.54 59.96 -12.64
N ARG A 160 3.09 58.79 -12.99
CA ARG A 160 4.50 58.64 -13.34
C ARG A 160 4.86 59.36 -14.63
N CYS A 161 3.93 59.47 -15.57
CA CYS A 161 4.16 60.16 -16.84
C CYS A 161 4.42 61.66 -16.63
N PHE A 162 3.74 62.28 -15.66
CA PHE A 162 3.90 63.70 -15.33
C PHE A 162 5.20 64.04 -14.61
N SER A 163 6.02 63.03 -14.27
CA SER A 163 7.37 63.27 -13.76
C SER A 163 8.30 63.87 -14.82
N CYS A 164 8.02 63.61 -16.11
CA CYS A 164 8.81 64.05 -17.26
C CYS A 164 8.01 64.87 -18.27
N HIS A 165 6.72 64.55 -18.46
CA HIS A 165 5.84 65.20 -19.44
C HIS A 165 4.98 66.29 -18.79
N ASN A 166 5.04 67.51 -19.33
CA ASN A 166 4.29 68.67 -18.83
C ASN A 166 3.14 69.07 -19.79
N PHE A 167 2.67 68.15 -20.63
CA PHE A 167 1.64 68.37 -21.64
C PHE A 167 0.63 67.21 -21.66
N ASP A 168 -0.47 67.35 -22.40
CA ASP A 168 -1.50 66.31 -22.49
C ASP A 168 -0.99 65.09 -23.29
N ILE A 169 -0.89 63.97 -22.59
CA ILE A 169 -0.42 62.68 -23.09
C ILE A 169 -1.56 61.68 -23.30
N SER A 170 -2.82 62.06 -23.05
CA SER A 170 -3.96 61.15 -22.98
C SER A 170 -4.13 60.28 -24.22
N LYS A 171 -3.74 60.78 -25.40
CA LYS A 171 -3.83 60.09 -26.70
C LYS A 171 -2.84 58.93 -26.91
N TYR A 172 -1.91 58.74 -25.96
CA TYR A 172 -0.80 57.79 -26.08
C TYR A 172 -0.76 56.75 -24.94
N LEU A 173 -1.54 56.92 -23.87
CA LEU A 173 -1.45 56.12 -22.64
C LEU A 173 -1.79 54.63 -22.85
N ASP A 174 -2.58 54.35 -23.87
CA ASP A 174 -3.14 53.06 -24.28
C ASP A 174 -2.37 52.40 -25.44
N LYS A 175 -1.19 52.93 -25.80
CA LYS A 175 -0.37 52.45 -26.92
C LYS A 175 1.00 51.92 -26.44
N PRO A 176 1.06 50.74 -25.80
CA PRO A 176 2.28 50.24 -25.17
C PRO A 176 3.45 50.05 -26.14
N GLU A 177 3.20 49.64 -27.39
CA GLU A 177 4.24 49.47 -28.40
C GLU A 177 4.90 50.82 -28.75
N PHE A 178 4.08 51.85 -28.98
CA PHE A 178 4.57 53.20 -29.24
C PHE A 178 5.35 53.76 -28.05
N LEU A 179 4.81 53.59 -26.84
CA LEU A 179 5.46 54.05 -25.61
C LEU A 179 6.82 53.38 -25.41
N HIS A 180 6.92 52.06 -25.57
CA HIS A 180 8.21 51.35 -25.46
C HIS A 180 9.19 51.70 -26.59
N GLN A 181 8.70 51.90 -27.82
CA GLN A 181 9.57 52.31 -28.92
C GLN A 181 10.21 53.66 -28.62
N LYS A 182 9.40 54.68 -28.28
CA LYS A 182 9.91 56.01 -27.98
C LYS A 182 10.75 56.05 -26.71
N HIS A 183 10.25 55.49 -25.61
CA HIS A 183 10.92 55.66 -24.33
C HIS A 183 12.05 54.66 -24.12
N VAL A 184 11.87 53.37 -24.43
CA VAL A 184 12.90 52.34 -24.15
C VAL A 184 13.89 52.19 -25.30
N THR A 185 13.39 52.08 -26.54
CA THR A 185 14.24 51.77 -27.70
C THR A 185 14.99 53.00 -28.22
N GLU A 186 14.31 54.14 -28.35
CA GLU A 186 14.88 55.38 -28.92
C GLU A 186 15.57 56.25 -27.85
N HIS A 187 14.93 56.50 -26.71
CA HIS A 187 15.36 57.50 -25.71
C HIS A 187 15.85 56.97 -24.35
N LYS A 188 15.98 55.65 -24.18
CA LYS A 188 16.60 55.03 -23.01
C LYS A 188 16.03 55.52 -21.65
N VAL A 189 14.72 55.43 -21.48
CA VAL A 189 14.03 55.60 -20.19
C VAL A 189 14.00 54.27 -19.46
N GLU A 190 14.32 54.29 -18.15
CA GLU A 190 14.41 53.07 -17.36
C GLU A 190 13.00 52.51 -17.08
N CYS A 191 12.88 51.18 -17.05
CA CYS A 191 11.57 50.54 -16.93
C CYS A 191 10.85 50.94 -15.64
N MET A 192 11.59 51.11 -14.53
CA MET A 192 11.08 51.43 -13.21
C MET A 192 10.65 52.89 -13.03
N ASP A 193 10.94 53.76 -14.00
CA ASP A 193 10.40 55.13 -14.01
C ASP A 193 8.90 55.10 -14.31
N CYS A 194 8.46 54.16 -15.17
CA CYS A 194 7.06 53.97 -15.54
C CYS A 194 6.37 52.81 -14.81
N HIS A 195 7.05 51.69 -14.60
CA HIS A 195 6.48 50.51 -13.97
C HIS A 195 6.72 50.51 -12.46
N GLU A 196 5.70 50.08 -11.72
CA GLU A 196 5.89 49.62 -10.35
C GLU A 196 6.75 48.35 -10.32
N GLU A 197 7.45 48.14 -9.20
CA GLU A 197 8.34 47.00 -9.05
C GLU A 197 7.53 45.71 -8.85
N ILE A 198 7.84 44.68 -9.66
CA ILE A 198 7.46 43.31 -9.35
C ILE A 198 8.60 42.72 -8.52
N THR A 199 8.32 42.34 -7.28
CA THR A 199 9.30 41.64 -6.46
C THR A 199 9.22 40.14 -6.72
N HIS A 200 10.37 39.49 -6.84
CA HIS A 200 10.51 38.05 -6.97
C HIS A 200 11.53 37.55 -5.98
N GLY A 201 11.14 36.58 -5.16
CA GLY A 201 12.00 36.03 -4.13
C GLY A 201 11.22 35.37 -3.01
N TYR A 202 11.97 34.69 -2.16
CA TYR A 202 11.43 33.98 -1.02
C TYR A 202 11.51 34.88 0.23
N GLU A 203 10.38 35.39 0.71
CA GLU A 203 10.29 35.98 2.05
C GLU A 203 9.83 34.92 3.05
N SER A 204 10.74 34.49 3.93
CA SER A 204 10.52 33.42 4.93
C SER A 204 9.39 33.71 5.92
N GLU A 205 9.06 34.98 6.14
CA GLU A 205 8.07 35.43 7.11
C GLU A 205 6.64 35.54 6.54
N ARG A 206 6.46 35.52 5.21
CA ARG A 206 5.14 35.70 4.56
C ARG A 206 4.34 34.42 4.33
N ARG A 207 4.70 33.32 5.01
CA ARG A 207 4.21 31.96 4.70
C ARG A 207 2.72 31.73 4.96
N VAL A 208 2.15 32.39 5.96
CA VAL A 208 0.78 32.11 6.47
C VAL A 208 -0.23 33.17 6.02
N ALA A 209 0.25 34.28 5.44
CA ALA A 209 -0.56 35.48 5.22
C ALA A 209 -1.29 35.52 3.86
N ARG A 210 -1.21 34.49 3.01
CA ARG A 210 -1.59 34.64 1.58
C ARG A 210 -2.39 33.52 0.93
N LEU A 211 -3.10 32.72 1.71
CA LEU A 211 -4.40 32.27 1.22
C LEU A 211 -5.37 33.45 1.44
N ASP A 212 -5.34 34.44 0.55
CA ASP A 212 -6.34 35.51 0.55
C ASP A 212 -7.66 34.95 0.01
N CYS A 213 -8.29 34.10 0.82
CA CYS A 213 -9.56 33.45 0.54
C CYS A 213 -10.70 34.46 0.34
N ASN A 214 -10.50 35.71 0.82
CA ASN A 214 -11.46 36.79 0.71
C ASN A 214 -11.67 37.24 -0.74
N GLN A 215 -10.74 36.90 -1.65
CA GLN A 215 -10.91 37.10 -3.10
C GLN A 215 -12.09 36.29 -3.67
N CYS A 216 -12.51 35.20 -3.00
CA CYS A 216 -13.57 34.31 -3.49
C CYS A 216 -14.72 34.09 -2.48
N HIS A 217 -14.49 33.98 -1.16
CA HIS A 217 -15.56 33.82 -0.15
C HIS A 217 -15.20 34.37 1.25
N SER A 218 -16.10 35.18 1.83
CA SER A 218 -15.93 35.88 3.11
C SER A 218 -16.15 35.05 4.39
N ASN A 219 -16.41 33.74 4.31
CA ASN A 219 -16.60 32.88 5.51
C ASN A 219 -16.32 31.37 5.29
N ALA A 220 -15.77 30.95 4.14
CA ALA A 220 -15.81 29.53 3.74
C ALA A 220 -14.56 28.70 4.08
N HIS A 221 -13.49 29.30 4.61
CA HIS A 221 -12.19 28.60 4.78
C HIS A 221 -11.56 28.71 6.17
N SER A 222 -12.28 29.19 7.20
CA SER A 222 -11.70 29.28 8.56
C SER A 222 -11.27 27.90 9.09
N THR A 223 -12.10 26.87 8.94
CA THR A 223 -11.79 25.51 9.43
C THR A 223 -10.80 24.76 8.54
N VAL A 224 -10.84 24.96 7.22
CA VAL A 224 -9.82 24.45 6.28
C VAL A 224 -8.45 25.04 6.62
N LYS A 225 -8.40 26.35 6.91
CA LYS A 225 -7.19 27.05 7.34
C LYS A 225 -6.69 26.50 8.68
N ILE A 226 -7.57 26.33 9.66
CA ILE A 226 -7.23 25.74 10.97
C ILE A 226 -6.55 24.37 10.79
N LEU A 227 -7.13 23.47 9.98
CA LEU A 227 -6.52 22.17 9.76
C LEU A 227 -5.20 22.27 8.99
N THR A 228 -5.19 23.01 7.88
CA THR A 228 -4.02 23.16 7.00
C THR A 228 -2.82 23.72 7.78
N GLU A 229 -3.01 24.81 8.51
CA GLU A 229 -1.96 25.47 9.30
C GLU A 229 -1.66 24.74 10.61
N GLY A 230 -2.62 23.94 11.08
CA GLY A 230 -2.58 23.31 12.40
C GLY A 230 -2.72 24.30 13.55
N ASN A 231 -3.13 25.55 13.29
CA ASN A 231 -3.32 26.57 14.31
C ASN A 231 -4.66 26.36 15.02
N ILE A 232 -4.58 25.79 16.21
CA ILE A 232 -5.73 25.46 17.06
C ILE A 232 -5.73 26.26 18.36
N ALA A 233 -5.02 27.40 18.42
CA ALA A 233 -4.88 28.19 19.63
C ALA A 233 -6.23 28.68 20.18
N GLU A 234 -7.10 29.18 19.30
CA GLU A 234 -8.46 29.59 19.66
C GLU A 234 -9.33 28.41 20.09
N LEU A 235 -9.04 27.22 19.56
CA LEU A 235 -9.70 26.03 20.01
C LEU A 235 -9.18 25.72 21.41
N ILE A 236 -7.95 25.23 21.58
CA ILE A 236 -7.51 24.55 22.80
C ILE A 236 -6.69 25.41 23.78
N GLY A 237 -6.45 26.68 23.47
CA GLY A 237 -5.63 27.57 24.29
C GLY A 237 -4.11 27.34 24.20
N ASP A 238 -3.63 26.57 23.21
CA ASP A 238 -2.21 26.34 22.94
C ASP A 238 -1.80 27.05 21.66
N SER A 239 -0.88 28.00 21.77
CA SER A 239 -0.42 28.82 20.64
C SER A 239 0.52 28.10 19.67
N ARG A 240 0.95 26.86 19.98
CA ARG A 240 1.85 26.09 19.11
C ARG A 240 1.07 25.35 18.02
N PRO A 241 1.44 25.51 16.74
CA PRO A 241 0.71 24.89 15.65
C PRO A 241 1.01 23.39 15.52
N HIS A 242 -0.02 22.59 15.24
CA HIS A 242 0.09 21.17 14.90
C HIS A 242 0.29 21.00 13.39
N VAL A 243 1.46 21.40 12.90
CA VAL A 243 1.77 21.45 11.46
C VAL A 243 1.90 20.04 10.87
N GLY A 244 1.13 19.74 9.82
CA GLY A 244 1.23 18.46 9.11
C GLY A 244 2.55 18.30 8.33
N PRO A 245 2.98 17.06 8.00
CA PRO A 245 4.21 16.80 7.24
C PRO A 245 4.25 17.47 5.87
N MET A 246 3.11 17.51 5.15
CA MET A 246 3.04 18.13 3.82
C MET A 246 3.28 19.64 3.89
N LEU A 247 2.66 20.34 4.84
CA LEU A 247 2.93 21.77 5.06
C LEU A 247 4.36 22.00 5.57
N SER A 248 4.88 21.11 6.43
CA SER A 248 6.28 21.13 6.89
C SER A 248 7.29 20.95 5.75
N ALA A 249 6.89 20.23 4.70
CA ALA A 249 7.63 20.04 3.45
C ALA A 249 7.32 21.14 2.40
N ARG A 250 6.53 22.16 2.76
CA ARG A 250 6.15 23.31 1.91
C ARG A 250 5.32 22.93 0.69
N VAL A 251 4.45 21.93 0.81
CA VAL A 251 3.48 21.60 -0.24
C VAL A 251 2.38 22.67 -0.25
N GLU A 252 2.12 23.23 -1.44
CA GLU A 252 1.12 24.27 -1.68
C GLU A 252 -0.25 23.67 -2.06
N CYS A 253 -1.34 24.43 -1.93
CA CYS A 253 -2.70 23.94 -2.19
C CYS A 253 -2.88 23.38 -3.62
N ILE A 254 -2.30 24.08 -4.60
CA ILE A 254 -2.37 23.69 -6.02
C ILE A 254 -1.61 22.39 -6.34
N ALA A 255 -0.78 21.90 -5.42
CA ALA A 255 -0.13 20.61 -5.57
C ALA A 255 -1.14 19.46 -5.48
N CYS A 256 -2.23 19.65 -4.72
CA CYS A 256 -3.30 18.66 -4.54
C CYS A 256 -4.56 19.04 -5.35
N HIS A 257 -4.90 20.33 -5.42
CA HIS A 257 -6.08 20.84 -6.11
C HIS A 257 -5.80 21.07 -7.59
N ILE A 258 -5.92 20.01 -8.40
CA ILE A 258 -5.51 20.00 -9.82
C ILE A 258 -6.66 19.80 -10.82
N LYS A 259 -7.88 19.47 -10.37
CA LYS A 259 -9.00 19.15 -11.25
C LYS A 259 -10.04 20.27 -11.27
N GLU A 260 -10.37 20.78 -12.44
CA GLU A 260 -11.43 21.79 -12.63
C GLU A 260 -12.83 21.15 -12.59
N ILE A 261 -13.79 21.82 -11.96
CA ILE A 261 -15.22 21.54 -12.11
C ILE A 261 -15.79 22.55 -13.12
N GLY A 262 -16.54 22.08 -14.11
CA GLY A 262 -17.06 22.87 -15.24
C GLY A 262 -17.76 24.19 -14.85
N THR A 263 -17.60 25.17 -15.72
CA THR A 263 -18.01 26.58 -15.56
C THR A 263 -19.42 26.82 -16.10
N ASP A 264 -20.43 26.84 -15.24
CA ASP A 264 -21.78 27.34 -15.59
C ASP A 264 -22.15 28.65 -14.88
N THR A 265 -21.17 29.41 -14.38
CA THR A 265 -21.41 30.80 -13.96
C THR A 265 -20.28 31.75 -14.42
N PRO A 266 -20.59 32.93 -15.02
CA PRO A 266 -19.59 33.75 -15.70
C PRO A 266 -18.72 34.65 -14.80
N HIS A 267 -18.71 34.48 -13.47
CA HIS A 267 -17.87 35.31 -12.59
C HIS A 267 -17.36 34.49 -11.38
N ARG A 268 -16.02 34.49 -11.21
CA ARG A 268 -15.19 33.92 -10.12
C ARG A 268 -14.78 32.44 -10.23
N GLY A 269 -13.52 32.26 -10.63
CA GLY A 269 -12.61 31.21 -10.16
C GLY A 269 -12.97 29.76 -10.52
N SER A 270 -12.13 29.13 -11.35
CA SER A 270 -12.10 27.68 -11.50
C SER A 270 -12.03 27.00 -10.12
N LYS A 271 -13.12 26.33 -9.71
CA LYS A 271 -13.14 25.54 -8.46
C LYS A 271 -12.27 24.30 -8.66
N LEU A 272 -10.98 24.43 -8.37
CA LEU A 272 -10.05 23.31 -8.37
C LEU A 272 -10.35 22.42 -7.15
N ILE A 273 -10.55 21.13 -7.39
CA ILE A 273 -10.73 20.12 -6.33
C ILE A 273 -9.50 19.24 -6.17
N GLY A 274 -9.28 18.80 -4.94
CA GLY A 274 -8.27 17.81 -4.58
C GLY A 274 -8.53 16.47 -5.26
N SER A 275 -7.50 15.83 -5.82
CA SER A 275 -7.61 14.54 -6.50
C SER A 275 -6.56 13.55 -6.01
N SER A 276 -6.89 12.25 -6.02
CA SER A 276 -5.97 11.18 -5.59
C SER A 276 -4.79 11.03 -6.56
N GLU A 277 -4.99 11.37 -7.83
CA GLU A 277 -3.94 11.41 -8.85
C GLU A 277 -2.82 12.40 -8.49
N ALA A 278 -3.15 13.49 -7.79
CA ALA A 278 -2.18 14.49 -7.35
C ALA A 278 -1.12 13.88 -6.40
N CYS A 279 -1.51 12.89 -5.60
CA CYS A 279 -0.61 12.21 -4.66
C CYS A 279 0.47 11.39 -5.38
N VAL A 280 0.18 10.88 -6.58
CA VAL A 280 1.02 9.91 -7.30
C VAL A 280 2.36 10.52 -7.70
N LYS A 281 2.38 11.80 -8.08
CA LYS A 281 3.61 12.50 -8.50
C LYS A 281 4.67 12.58 -7.39
N CYS A 282 4.24 12.62 -6.13
CA CYS A 282 5.14 12.74 -4.98
C CYS A 282 5.34 11.41 -4.22
N HIS A 283 4.32 10.56 -4.18
CA HIS A 283 4.28 9.36 -3.33
C HIS A 283 4.18 8.04 -4.13
N GLY A 284 4.12 8.09 -5.46
CA GLY A 284 3.84 6.94 -6.32
C GLY A 284 2.40 6.42 -6.14
N THR A 285 2.12 5.24 -6.69
CA THR A 285 0.76 4.63 -6.65
C THR A 285 0.25 4.35 -5.23
N ARG A 286 1.15 4.15 -4.26
CA ARG A 286 0.79 4.02 -2.84
C ARG A 286 0.20 5.31 -2.25
N GLY A 287 0.52 6.47 -2.83
CA GLY A 287 -0.03 7.76 -2.42
C GLY A 287 -1.53 7.86 -2.65
N SER A 288 -2.04 7.39 -3.79
CA SER A 288 -3.48 7.40 -4.05
C SER A 288 -4.26 6.47 -3.12
N GLU A 289 -3.67 5.32 -2.75
CA GLU A 289 -4.27 4.37 -1.81
C GLU A 289 -4.42 4.96 -0.40
N ILE A 290 -3.48 5.80 0.04
CA ILE A 290 -3.51 6.36 1.40
C ILE A 290 -4.67 7.34 1.59
N LEU A 291 -4.96 8.15 0.57
CA LEU A 291 -6.05 9.12 0.62
C LEU A 291 -7.42 8.42 0.74
N ILE A 292 -7.60 7.33 0.00
CA ILE A 292 -8.82 6.51 0.09
C ILE A 292 -8.98 5.97 1.51
N LYS A 293 -7.90 5.40 2.07
CA LYS A 293 -7.91 4.89 3.45
C LYS A 293 -8.17 5.98 4.49
N TRP A 294 -7.67 7.20 4.28
CA TRP A 294 -7.97 8.33 5.16
C TRP A 294 -9.45 8.66 5.15
N ARG A 295 -10.05 8.79 3.96
CA ARG A 295 -11.47 9.11 3.82
C ARG A 295 -12.35 8.05 4.47
N ASP A 296 -12.10 6.77 4.21
CA ASP A 296 -12.82 5.66 4.84
C ASP A 296 -12.65 5.69 6.37
N TYR A 297 -11.45 5.94 6.87
CA TYR A 297 -11.17 6.06 8.30
C TYR A 297 -11.97 7.19 8.93
N PHE A 298 -11.91 8.40 8.35
CA PHE A 298 -12.56 9.58 8.91
C PHE A 298 -14.08 9.52 8.80
N GLU A 299 -14.64 8.98 7.72
CA GLU A 299 -16.08 8.77 7.60
C GLU A 299 -16.60 7.90 8.74
N ASN A 300 -15.98 6.74 8.96
CA ASN A 300 -16.33 5.85 10.08
C ASN A 300 -16.14 6.53 11.43
N ARG A 301 -15.02 7.24 11.62
CA ARG A 301 -14.68 7.88 12.89
C ARG A 301 -15.62 9.04 13.23
N ILE A 302 -16.01 9.83 12.23
CA ILE A 302 -17.00 10.91 12.37
C ILE A 302 -18.33 10.33 12.85
N HIS A 303 -18.80 9.22 12.25
CA HIS A 303 -20.03 8.57 12.69
C HIS A 303 -19.97 7.97 14.11
N GLU A 304 -18.81 7.46 14.53
CA GLU A 304 -18.61 7.03 15.92
C GLU A 304 -18.72 8.20 16.91
N VAL A 305 -18.04 9.31 16.62
CA VAL A 305 -18.06 10.51 17.46
C VAL A 305 -19.45 11.14 17.50
N GLU A 306 -20.16 11.19 16.37
CA GLU A 306 -21.55 11.66 16.30
C GLU A 306 -22.47 10.82 17.20
N ARG A 307 -22.32 9.49 17.19
CA ARG A 307 -23.05 8.59 18.09
C ARG A 307 -22.68 8.83 19.55
N ALA A 308 -21.40 9.01 19.87
CA ALA A 308 -20.95 9.30 21.22
C ALA A 308 -21.54 10.63 21.74
N ILE A 309 -21.52 11.69 20.92
CA ILE A 309 -22.12 13.00 21.24
C ILE A 309 -23.64 12.88 21.42
N LYS A 310 -24.34 12.15 20.55
CA LYS A 310 -25.79 11.95 20.63
C LYS A 310 -26.22 11.23 21.91
N ASN A 311 -25.43 10.25 22.36
CA ASN A 311 -25.72 9.44 23.54
C ASN A 311 -25.10 10.01 24.84
N SER A 312 -24.36 11.12 24.73
CA SER A 312 -23.64 11.71 25.85
C SER A 312 -24.59 12.27 26.91
N ARG A 313 -24.16 12.19 28.17
CA ARG A 313 -24.86 12.73 29.34
C ARG A 313 -24.04 13.78 30.09
N VAL A 314 -23.00 14.31 29.46
CA VAL A 314 -22.14 15.35 30.04
C VAL A 314 -22.84 16.72 30.05
N ASP A 315 -22.29 17.68 30.77
CA ASP A 315 -22.83 19.04 30.82
C ASP A 315 -22.80 19.74 29.45
N ARG A 316 -23.63 20.79 29.31
CA ARG A 316 -23.82 21.51 28.05
C ARG A 316 -22.52 22.12 27.51
N ASN A 317 -21.63 22.58 28.39
CA ASN A 317 -20.38 23.22 27.96
C ASN A 317 -19.43 22.18 27.36
N LYS A 318 -19.25 21.03 28.03
CA LYS A 318 -18.49 19.90 27.49
C LYS A 318 -19.09 19.38 26.18
N LEU A 319 -20.41 19.29 26.09
CA LEU A 319 -21.06 18.82 24.86
C LEU A 319 -20.87 19.79 23.69
N ASN A 320 -21.02 21.09 23.91
CA ASN A 320 -20.74 22.11 22.90
C ASN A 320 -19.29 22.04 22.44
N ARG A 321 -18.38 21.83 23.38
CA ARG A 321 -16.97 21.70 23.08
C ARG A 321 -16.62 20.50 22.20
N ALA A 322 -17.21 19.33 22.48
CA ALA A 322 -17.06 18.15 21.62
C ALA A 322 -17.61 18.41 20.20
N LYS A 323 -18.72 19.15 20.09
CA LYS A 323 -19.31 19.54 18.79
C LYS A 323 -18.42 20.51 18.01
N GLU A 324 -17.73 21.45 18.66
CA GLU A 324 -16.79 22.35 18.01
C GLU A 324 -15.65 21.56 17.33
N PHE A 325 -15.01 20.63 18.05
CA PHE A 325 -13.96 19.79 17.48
C PHE A 325 -14.46 18.95 16.30
N LEU A 326 -15.65 18.35 16.43
CA LEU A 326 -16.26 17.62 15.33
C LEU A 326 -16.54 18.52 14.12
N ALA A 327 -17.03 19.75 14.34
CA ALA A 327 -17.34 20.70 13.28
C ALA A 327 -16.10 21.14 12.51
N VAL A 328 -14.97 21.39 13.20
CA VAL A 328 -13.69 21.71 12.57
C VAL A 328 -13.26 20.59 11.63
N VAL A 329 -13.35 19.33 12.06
CA VAL A 329 -12.97 18.18 11.23
C VAL A 329 -13.89 18.00 10.03
N LYS A 330 -15.22 18.07 10.24
CA LYS A 330 -16.20 17.87 9.16
C LYS A 330 -16.13 18.96 8.09
N THR A 331 -16.02 20.22 8.50
CA THR A 331 -16.05 21.37 7.56
C THR A 331 -14.67 21.70 7.00
N GLY A 332 -13.61 21.46 7.78
CA GLY A 332 -12.24 21.70 7.35
C GLY A 332 -11.69 20.63 6.40
N ASN A 333 -12.40 19.51 6.22
CA ASN A 333 -11.97 18.30 5.54
C ASN A 333 -10.68 17.70 6.16
N PRO A 334 -10.76 16.50 6.75
CA PRO A 334 -9.63 15.89 7.45
C PRO A 334 -8.41 15.60 6.55
N ASP A 335 -8.57 15.57 5.23
CA ASP A 335 -7.49 15.38 4.24
C ASP A 335 -6.38 16.45 4.38
N HIS A 336 -6.71 17.66 4.86
CA HIS A 336 -5.75 18.77 4.99
C HIS A 336 -4.75 18.57 6.14
N ASN A 337 -5.16 17.88 7.21
CA ASN A 337 -4.27 17.52 8.33
C ASN A 337 -4.80 16.28 9.06
N PRO A 338 -4.56 15.08 8.51
CA PRO A 338 -5.13 13.84 9.03
C PRO A 338 -4.73 13.54 10.48
N SER A 339 -3.49 13.85 10.86
CA SER A 339 -3.03 13.61 12.24
C SER A 339 -3.77 14.49 13.24
N LEU A 340 -3.90 15.80 12.95
CA LEU A 340 -4.67 16.70 13.79
C LEU A 340 -6.16 16.32 13.81
N ALA A 341 -6.74 16.02 12.65
CA ALA A 341 -8.14 15.62 12.55
C ALA A 341 -8.45 14.39 13.42
N ARG A 342 -7.56 13.38 13.42
CA ARG A 342 -7.69 12.21 14.29
C ARG A 342 -7.72 12.63 15.77
N GLU A 343 -6.80 13.48 16.19
CA GLU A 343 -6.70 13.90 17.59
C GLU A 343 -7.90 14.74 18.04
N LEU A 344 -8.43 15.60 17.16
CA LEU A 344 -9.66 16.35 17.43
C LEU A 344 -10.87 15.42 17.57
N LEU A 345 -10.99 14.37 16.75
CA LEU A 345 -12.06 13.37 16.88
C LEU A 345 -11.92 12.53 18.14
N GLU A 346 -10.70 12.14 18.52
CA GLU A 346 -10.42 11.45 19.78
C GLU A 346 -10.77 12.33 20.99
N ALA A 347 -10.43 13.62 20.94
CA ALA A 347 -10.80 14.57 21.96
C ALA A 347 -12.33 14.72 22.08
N ALA A 348 -13.02 14.87 20.95
CA ALA A 348 -14.47 14.99 20.91
C ALA A 348 -15.16 13.76 21.53
N GLU A 349 -14.72 12.55 21.19
CA GLU A 349 -15.27 11.32 21.77
C GLU A 349 -14.99 11.22 23.27
N ASN A 350 -13.78 11.51 23.72
CA ASN A 350 -13.43 11.41 25.13
C ASN A 350 -14.25 12.40 25.98
N ILE A 351 -14.40 13.64 25.52
CA ILE A 351 -15.25 14.65 26.15
C ILE A 351 -16.72 14.17 26.18
N ALA A 352 -17.23 13.64 25.08
CA ALA A 352 -18.59 13.11 25.02
C ALA A 352 -18.81 11.92 25.98
N ASN A 353 -17.76 11.14 26.26
CA ASN A 353 -17.80 10.04 27.22
C ASN A 353 -17.50 10.46 28.66
N GLY A 354 -17.40 11.77 28.95
CA GLY A 354 -17.16 12.29 30.30
C GLY A 354 -15.72 12.15 30.80
N LYS A 355 -14.77 11.82 29.91
CA LYS A 355 -13.34 11.77 30.23
C LYS A 355 -12.70 13.14 30.02
N GLU A 356 -11.73 13.48 30.86
CA GLU A 356 -10.83 14.59 30.56
C GLU A 356 -9.86 14.20 29.44
N PHE A 357 -9.70 15.06 28.45
CA PHE A 357 -8.73 14.85 27.38
C PHE A 357 -8.24 16.19 26.84
N SER A 358 -6.93 16.35 26.80
CA SER A 358 -6.25 17.40 26.04
C SER A 358 -5.74 16.83 24.72
N VAL A 359 -5.84 17.62 23.65
CA VAL A 359 -5.21 17.29 22.37
C VAL A 359 -3.72 17.05 22.65
N ARG A 360 -3.19 15.88 22.22
CA ARG A 360 -1.82 15.51 22.56
C ARG A 360 -0.89 16.50 21.87
N ARG A 361 0.16 16.91 22.58
CA ARG A 361 1.21 17.73 21.99
C ARG A 361 1.84 16.92 20.84
N PRO A 362 2.02 17.48 19.64
CA PRO A 362 2.98 16.89 18.73
C PRO A 362 4.32 16.92 19.47
N ILE A 363 4.96 15.76 19.61
CA ILE A 363 6.29 15.65 20.21
C ILE A 363 7.17 16.63 19.43
N GLY A 364 7.57 17.69 20.12
CA GLY A 364 8.26 18.83 19.51
C GLY A 364 9.56 18.43 18.83
N ASP A 365 9.96 19.25 17.88
CA ASP A 365 11.35 19.61 17.60
C ASP A 365 12.34 18.47 17.29
N ARG A 366 11.84 17.30 16.88
CA ARG A 366 12.64 16.33 16.14
C ARG A 366 12.07 16.14 14.76
N ALA A 367 12.29 17.16 13.94
CA ALA A 367 12.97 16.92 12.67
C ALA A 367 13.73 15.58 12.69
N THR A 368 13.25 14.59 11.98
CA THR A 368 13.95 13.33 11.63
C THR A 368 14.11 12.18 12.63
N ALA A 369 13.66 12.24 13.89
CA ALA A 369 13.72 11.04 14.76
C ALA A 369 12.49 10.13 14.60
N GLY A 370 12.34 9.55 13.39
CA GLY A 370 11.30 8.58 13.05
C GLY A 370 9.90 9.18 13.07
N LEU A 371 9.36 9.55 11.90
CA LEU A 371 7.93 9.88 11.81
C LEU A 371 7.14 8.74 12.45
N ASP A 372 6.33 9.07 13.47
CA ASP A 372 5.32 8.15 13.99
C ASP A 372 4.51 7.64 12.80
N CYS A 373 4.45 6.31 12.65
CA CYS A 373 3.71 5.64 11.58
C CYS A 373 2.28 6.18 11.45
N ARG A 374 1.69 6.63 12.56
CA ARG A 374 0.34 7.19 12.65
C ARG A 374 0.18 8.54 11.96
N TYR A 375 1.24 9.28 11.63
CA TYR A 375 1.12 10.50 10.81
C TYR A 375 0.53 10.22 9.43
N CYS A 376 0.87 9.06 8.86
CA CYS A 376 0.41 8.67 7.54
C CYS A 376 -0.63 7.55 7.62
N HIS A 377 -0.50 6.59 8.53
CA HIS A 377 -1.44 5.44 8.59
C HIS A 377 -2.67 5.69 9.46
N LEU A 378 -2.69 6.78 10.23
CA LEU A 378 -3.73 7.21 11.18
C LEU A 378 -3.97 6.25 12.34
N ASP A 379 -4.31 4.99 12.06
CA ASP A 379 -4.50 3.95 13.05
C ASP A 379 -4.18 2.56 12.47
N ALA A 380 -4.04 1.57 13.35
CA ALA A 380 -3.89 0.19 12.93
C ALA A 380 -5.22 -0.36 12.35
N PRO A 381 -5.19 -1.39 11.49
CA PRO A 381 -6.41 -2.01 10.96
C PRO A 381 -7.37 -2.42 12.08
N GLN A 382 -8.63 -1.98 11.98
CA GLN A 382 -9.67 -2.30 12.98
C GLN A 382 -10.06 -3.78 12.93
N SER A 383 -10.11 -4.36 11.73
CA SER A 383 -10.39 -5.78 11.54
C SER A 383 -9.17 -6.63 11.88
N PRO A 384 -9.37 -7.82 12.49
CA PRO A 384 -8.29 -8.76 12.70
C PRO A 384 -7.63 -9.17 11.37
N VAL A 385 -6.30 -9.18 11.35
CA VAL A 385 -5.52 -9.60 10.18
C VAL A 385 -5.01 -11.03 10.37
N LYS A 386 -4.70 -11.73 9.27
CA LYS A 386 -4.05 -13.05 9.34
C LYS A 386 -2.53 -12.89 9.38
N PHE A 387 -1.91 -13.36 10.45
CA PHE A 387 -0.46 -13.47 10.59
C PHE A 387 -0.07 -14.94 10.73
N GLN A 388 0.57 -15.51 9.69
CA GLN A 388 0.99 -16.93 9.68
C GLN A 388 -0.11 -17.92 10.12
N GLY A 389 -1.36 -17.66 9.69
CA GLY A 389 -2.55 -18.47 10.02
C GLY A 389 -3.27 -18.07 11.32
N ILE A 390 -2.64 -17.27 12.17
CA ILE A 390 -3.22 -16.74 13.42
C ILE A 390 -4.04 -15.49 13.11
N SER A 391 -5.24 -15.39 13.70
CA SER A 391 -6.04 -14.17 13.64
C SER A 391 -5.50 -13.17 14.67
N PHE A 392 -4.94 -12.05 14.22
CA PHE A 392 -4.32 -11.04 15.07
C PHE A 392 -5.15 -9.75 15.11
N PRO A 393 -5.76 -9.38 16.26
CA PRO A 393 -6.47 -8.12 16.41
C PRO A 393 -5.52 -6.99 16.83
N HIS A 394 -5.41 -5.90 16.07
CA HIS A 394 -4.48 -4.81 16.43
C HIS A 394 -4.93 -3.98 17.64
N ARG A 395 -6.23 -3.74 17.81
CA ARG A 395 -6.79 -2.85 18.85
C ARG A 395 -6.31 -3.17 20.29
N PRO A 396 -6.39 -4.42 20.77
CA PRO A 396 -5.87 -4.76 22.11
C PRO A 396 -4.37 -4.51 22.28
N HIS A 397 -3.60 -4.66 21.21
CA HIS A 397 -2.14 -4.59 21.24
C HIS A 397 -1.62 -3.16 21.10
N VAL A 398 -2.09 -2.44 20.07
CA VAL A 398 -1.58 -1.12 19.72
C VAL A 398 -2.28 -0.04 20.54
N ARG A 399 -3.60 -0.12 20.67
CA ARG A 399 -4.39 0.97 21.27
C ARG A 399 -4.61 0.76 22.76
N ASP A 400 -5.04 -0.42 23.16
CA ASP A 400 -5.38 -0.68 24.56
C ASP A 400 -4.10 -0.94 25.40
N ALA A 401 -3.10 -1.64 24.85
CA ALA A 401 -1.80 -1.89 25.49
C ALA A 401 -0.68 -0.90 25.10
N GLY A 402 -0.92 0.02 24.15
CA GLY A 402 0.02 1.09 23.80
C GLY A 402 1.30 0.64 23.08
N LEU A 403 1.31 -0.52 22.40
CA LEU A 403 2.50 -1.00 21.68
C LEU A 403 2.80 -0.15 20.44
N SER A 404 4.06 0.21 20.24
CA SER A 404 4.51 0.93 19.05
C SER A 404 4.51 0.05 17.80
N CYS A 405 4.28 0.66 16.62
CA CYS A 405 4.19 -0.05 15.34
C CYS A 405 5.51 -0.74 15.01
N GLU A 406 6.62 -0.10 15.33
CA GLU A 406 8.00 -0.54 15.08
C GLU A 406 8.38 -1.76 15.92
N LYS A 407 7.58 -2.13 16.92
CA LYS A 407 7.79 -3.39 17.64
C LYS A 407 7.50 -4.58 16.72
N CYS A 408 6.53 -4.44 15.81
CA CYS A 408 6.07 -5.51 14.94
C CYS A 408 6.43 -5.32 13.47
N HIS A 409 6.54 -4.07 13.02
CA HIS A 409 6.76 -3.69 11.62
C HIS A 409 8.12 -3.02 11.41
N GLU A 410 8.68 -3.18 10.22
CA GLU A 410 9.88 -2.46 9.77
C GLU A 410 9.55 -1.01 9.41
N ASN A 411 10.25 -0.07 10.06
CA ASN A 411 10.29 1.33 9.65
C ASN A 411 11.45 1.53 8.67
N ALA A 412 11.27 1.05 7.44
CA ALA A 412 12.24 1.17 6.36
C ALA A 412 11.83 2.25 5.36
N PRO A 413 12.79 2.94 4.70
CA PRO A 413 12.49 3.92 3.67
C PRO A 413 11.56 3.34 2.59
N THR A 414 10.63 4.17 2.12
CA THR A 414 9.67 3.81 1.07
C THR A 414 10.27 3.77 -0.33
N SER A 415 11.60 3.90 -0.48
CA SER A 415 12.29 3.94 -1.77
C SER A 415 11.94 2.71 -2.61
N PHE A 416 11.24 2.96 -3.71
CA PHE A 416 10.89 1.94 -4.69
C PHE A 416 12.15 1.59 -5.52
N PRO A 417 12.38 0.31 -5.88
CA PRO A 417 11.55 -0.88 -5.67
C PRO A 417 11.90 -1.68 -4.39
N THR A 418 12.95 -1.30 -3.65
CA THR A 418 13.54 -2.13 -2.58
C THR A 418 12.99 -1.86 -1.19
N GLY A 419 12.07 -0.91 -1.04
CA GLY A 419 11.56 -0.45 0.25
C GLY A 419 10.81 -1.55 1.02
N ARG A 420 11.25 -1.79 2.26
CA ARG A 420 10.66 -2.76 3.21
C ARG A 420 9.63 -2.14 4.16
N HIS A 421 9.17 -0.91 3.88
CA HIS A 421 8.22 -0.17 4.71
C HIS A 421 7.01 -1.02 5.12
N GLY A 422 6.75 -1.08 6.43
CA GLY A 422 5.58 -1.75 6.99
C GLY A 422 5.62 -3.29 6.96
N ARG A 423 6.72 -3.92 6.51
CA ARG A 423 6.85 -5.38 6.55
C ARG A 423 6.85 -5.88 7.98
N ILE A 424 6.19 -7.01 8.24
CA ILE A 424 6.21 -7.64 9.56
C ILE A 424 7.59 -8.25 9.79
N LYS A 425 8.23 -7.90 10.90
CA LYS A 425 9.53 -8.46 11.32
C LYS A 425 9.43 -9.53 12.41
N LEU A 426 8.20 -9.81 12.88
CA LEU A 426 7.94 -10.82 13.89
C LEU A 426 7.85 -12.23 13.30
N THR A 427 8.12 -13.20 14.17
CA THR A 427 7.82 -14.62 14.03
C THR A 427 6.77 -15.03 15.07
N VAL A 428 6.12 -16.19 14.93
CA VAL A 428 5.18 -16.70 15.96
C VAL A 428 5.83 -16.82 17.34
N ASN A 429 7.14 -17.12 17.38
CA ASN A 429 7.88 -17.24 18.64
C ASN A 429 7.92 -15.92 19.43
N ASP A 430 7.90 -14.77 18.76
CA ASP A 430 8.01 -13.46 19.42
C ASP A 430 6.77 -13.09 20.24
N CYS A 431 5.60 -13.68 19.94
CA CYS A 431 4.38 -13.50 20.73
C CYS A 431 4.56 -13.92 22.19
N GLN A 432 5.43 -14.92 22.43
CA GLN A 432 5.68 -15.50 23.75
C GLN A 432 6.45 -14.56 24.68
N ASN A 433 7.13 -13.54 24.13
CA ASN A 433 7.88 -12.57 24.92
C ASN A 433 6.96 -11.74 25.83
N CYS A 434 5.70 -11.55 25.43
CA CYS A 434 4.68 -10.86 26.23
C CYS A 434 3.59 -11.81 26.75
N HIS A 435 3.24 -12.86 26.03
CA HIS A 435 2.23 -13.84 26.45
C HIS A 435 2.85 -15.08 27.11
N HIS A 436 3.27 -14.95 28.38
CA HIS A 436 3.82 -16.04 29.19
C HIS A 436 2.71 -17.04 29.57
N TRP A 437 2.83 -18.29 29.09
CA TRP A 437 1.74 -19.26 29.03
C TRP A 437 1.55 -20.03 30.34
N GLN A 438 0.81 -19.47 31.29
CA GLN A 438 0.15 -20.27 32.34
C GLN A 438 -1.26 -20.65 31.84
N ARG A 439 -1.40 -21.92 31.41
CA ARG A 439 -2.62 -22.70 31.07
C ARG A 439 -3.91 -21.90 30.75
N GLY A 440 -4.42 -22.00 29.51
CA GLY A 440 -5.88 -21.98 29.32
C GLY A 440 -6.44 -21.58 27.95
N ASN A 441 -5.81 -20.66 27.21
CA ASN A 441 -6.46 -20.10 26.02
C ASN A 441 -5.71 -20.32 24.70
N CYS A 442 -5.41 -21.58 24.37
CA CYS A 442 -4.85 -21.95 23.07
C CYS A 442 -5.76 -21.52 21.91
N LYS A 443 -7.08 -21.61 22.12
CA LYS A 443 -8.11 -21.25 21.15
C LYS A 443 -8.10 -19.76 20.78
N GLY A 444 -7.73 -18.89 21.73
CA GLY A 444 -7.64 -17.44 21.51
C GLY A 444 -6.63 -17.04 20.44
N CYS A 445 -5.57 -17.84 20.23
CA CYS A 445 -4.56 -17.60 19.19
C CYS A 445 -4.69 -18.58 18.01
N HIS A 446 -4.86 -19.88 18.27
CA HIS A 446 -4.85 -20.92 17.23
C HIS A 446 -6.24 -21.26 16.67
N GLY A 447 -7.31 -20.65 17.19
CA GLY A 447 -8.68 -21.01 16.83
C GLY A 447 -8.97 -22.49 17.11
N SER A 448 -9.58 -23.17 16.13
CA SER A 448 -9.86 -24.61 16.19
C SER A 448 -8.74 -25.47 15.55
N GLY A 449 -7.53 -24.93 15.42
CA GLY A 449 -6.46 -25.57 14.67
C GLY A 449 -6.67 -25.53 13.14
N PRO A 450 -5.86 -26.28 12.37
CA PRO A 450 -6.01 -26.38 10.92
C PRO A 450 -7.42 -26.82 10.51
N GLU A 451 -8.02 -26.11 9.56
CA GLU A 451 -9.36 -26.44 9.04
C GLU A 451 -9.37 -27.77 8.28
N ASN A 452 -8.28 -28.05 7.55
CA ASN A 452 -8.13 -29.26 6.77
C ASN A 452 -7.69 -30.46 7.61
N ALA A 453 -8.07 -31.65 7.14
CA ALA A 453 -7.59 -32.89 7.73
C ALA A 453 -6.07 -32.99 7.56
N ILE A 454 -5.39 -33.33 8.65
CA ILE A 454 -3.96 -33.65 8.64
C ILE A 454 -3.77 -35.16 8.51
N SER A 455 -2.76 -35.58 7.75
CA SER A 455 -2.39 -36.99 7.60
C SER A 455 -1.26 -37.33 8.56
N TRP A 456 -1.44 -38.36 9.38
CA TRP A 456 -0.39 -38.91 10.26
C TRP A 456 -0.43 -40.43 10.20
N ASN A 457 0.67 -41.07 9.79
CA ASN A 457 0.79 -42.54 9.72
C ASN A 457 -0.41 -43.24 9.01
N ARG A 458 -0.81 -42.71 7.84
CA ARG A 458 -2.01 -43.13 7.07
C ARG A 458 -3.34 -42.97 7.82
N ILE A 459 -3.40 -42.12 8.83
CA ILE A 459 -4.62 -41.72 9.53
C ILE A 459 -4.97 -40.28 9.14
N SER A 460 -6.21 -40.05 8.70
CA SER A 460 -6.75 -38.72 8.46
C SER A 460 -7.38 -38.17 9.75
N PHE A 461 -6.80 -37.11 10.31
CA PHE A 461 -7.25 -36.47 11.55
C PHE A 461 -7.78 -35.06 11.30
N LYS A 462 -8.97 -34.74 11.81
CA LYS A 462 -9.60 -33.41 11.70
C LYS A 462 -9.73 -32.75 13.07
N HIS A 463 -9.02 -31.64 13.32
CA HIS A 463 -9.02 -30.94 14.61
C HIS A 463 -10.42 -30.49 15.04
N LYS A 464 -11.20 -29.89 14.12
CA LYS A 464 -12.55 -29.38 14.40
C LYS A 464 -13.45 -30.42 15.10
N VAL A 465 -13.49 -31.65 14.56
CA VAL A 465 -14.33 -32.74 15.11
C VAL A 465 -13.90 -33.13 16.53
N HIS A 466 -12.60 -33.13 16.82
CA HIS A 466 -12.07 -33.52 18.13
C HIS A 466 -12.23 -32.41 19.16
N ILE A 467 -12.04 -31.14 18.75
CA ILE A 467 -12.23 -29.97 19.62
C ILE A 467 -13.72 -29.79 19.96
N GLU A 468 -14.63 -29.97 19.00
CA GLU A 468 -16.09 -29.94 19.23
C GLU A 468 -16.54 -31.03 20.21
N LYS A 469 -15.81 -32.15 20.30
CA LYS A 469 -16.02 -33.21 21.29
C LYS A 469 -15.30 -32.98 22.62
N GLY A 470 -14.71 -31.80 22.84
CA GLY A 470 -14.10 -31.42 24.12
C GLY A 470 -12.72 -32.05 24.39
N ILE A 471 -12.02 -32.52 23.36
CA ILE A 471 -10.65 -33.04 23.52
C ILE A 471 -9.67 -31.89 23.76
N ASP A 472 -9.00 -31.92 24.92
CA ASP A 472 -7.97 -30.93 25.28
C ASP A 472 -6.76 -31.00 24.34
N CYS A 473 -6.26 -29.83 23.91
CA CYS A 473 -5.11 -29.70 23.01
C CYS A 473 -3.86 -30.42 23.57
N LEU A 474 -3.67 -30.38 24.90
CA LEU A 474 -2.53 -30.94 25.60
C LEU A 474 -2.52 -32.47 25.64
N LYS A 475 -3.61 -33.14 25.24
CA LYS A 475 -3.63 -34.60 25.06
C LYS A 475 -2.76 -35.07 23.88
N CYS A 476 -2.54 -34.20 22.89
CA CYS A 476 -1.75 -34.51 21.69
C CYS A 476 -0.54 -33.57 21.52
N HIS A 477 -0.66 -32.34 22.01
CA HIS A 477 0.40 -31.33 21.95
C HIS A 477 1.13 -31.23 23.29
N ARG A 478 2.45 -31.26 23.26
CA ARG A 478 3.27 -31.03 24.46
C ARG A 478 4.43 -30.10 24.14
N ARG A 479 4.98 -29.47 25.18
CA ARG A 479 6.21 -28.69 25.05
C ARG A 479 7.36 -29.61 24.65
N ALA A 480 8.05 -29.30 23.56
CA ALA A 480 9.14 -30.11 23.03
C ALA A 480 10.49 -29.41 23.22
N GLY A 481 11.30 -29.93 24.16
CA GLY A 481 12.71 -29.58 24.32
C GLY A 481 13.02 -28.21 24.96
N GLU A 482 14.28 -27.79 24.84
CA GLU A 482 14.78 -26.45 25.17
C GLU A 482 14.34 -25.46 24.09
N GLY A 483 13.24 -24.79 24.39
CA GLY A 483 12.55 -23.86 23.51
C GLY A 483 11.05 -23.94 23.75
N ASN A 484 10.36 -22.80 23.78
CA ASN A 484 8.91 -22.71 23.97
C ASN A 484 8.10 -23.23 22.74
N ARG A 485 8.59 -24.22 22.00
CA ARG A 485 7.86 -24.79 20.86
C ARG A 485 6.92 -25.89 21.33
N MET A 486 5.64 -25.73 21.02
CA MET A 486 4.64 -26.77 21.22
C MET A 486 4.79 -27.81 20.11
N GLY A 487 5.30 -28.99 20.44
CA GLY A 487 5.45 -30.11 19.52
C GLY A 487 4.24 -31.03 19.54
N VAL A 488 4.06 -31.77 18.45
CA VAL A 488 3.09 -32.87 18.37
C VAL A 488 3.79 -34.12 18.87
N SER A 489 3.30 -34.70 19.97
CA SER A 489 3.79 -35.98 20.49
C SER A 489 2.67 -36.99 20.44
N VAL A 490 2.21 -37.26 19.23
CA VAL A 490 1.15 -38.22 18.99
C VAL A 490 1.80 -39.59 18.82
N SER A 491 1.37 -40.53 19.65
CA SER A 491 1.66 -41.95 19.53
C SER A 491 0.37 -42.69 19.18
N LEU A 492 0.51 -43.94 18.71
CA LEU A 492 -0.65 -44.73 18.31
C LEU A 492 -1.66 -44.93 19.47
N SER A 493 -1.18 -44.94 20.72
CA SER A 493 -2.04 -45.07 21.90
C SER A 493 -3.00 -43.88 22.09
N ASN A 494 -2.62 -42.68 21.64
CA ASN A 494 -3.48 -41.49 21.70
C ASN A 494 -4.76 -41.63 20.88
N CYS A 495 -4.73 -42.41 19.79
CA CYS A 495 -5.90 -42.70 18.96
C CYS A 495 -6.66 -43.92 19.47
N ILE A 496 -5.93 -45.00 19.78
CA ILE A 496 -6.51 -46.30 20.18
C ILE A 496 -7.30 -46.18 21.48
N SER A 497 -6.87 -45.33 22.43
CA SER A 497 -7.55 -45.14 23.72
C SER A 497 -9.00 -44.66 23.60
N CYS A 498 -9.39 -44.10 22.45
CA CYS A 498 -10.76 -43.60 22.22
C CYS A 498 -11.44 -44.23 21.00
N HIS A 499 -10.70 -44.58 19.94
CA HIS A 499 -11.29 -45.00 18.65
C HIS A 499 -11.28 -46.51 18.37
N HIS A 500 -10.49 -47.32 19.10
CA HIS A 500 -10.46 -48.78 18.95
C HIS A 500 -11.07 -49.50 20.17
N THR A 501 -12.09 -48.88 20.77
CA THR A 501 -12.92 -49.47 21.82
C THR A 501 -14.18 -50.10 21.23
N VAL A 502 -14.78 -51.06 21.94
CA VAL A 502 -16.01 -51.77 21.52
C VAL A 502 -17.11 -50.74 21.23
N GLY A 503 -17.63 -50.72 19.99
CA GLY A 503 -18.71 -49.83 19.54
C GLY A 503 -18.30 -48.67 18.61
N ASN A 504 -17.01 -48.31 18.51
CA ASN A 504 -16.54 -47.15 17.72
C ASN A 504 -15.90 -47.50 16.34
N THR A 505 -15.84 -48.78 15.97
CA THR A 505 -14.94 -49.31 14.93
C THR A 505 -15.62 -49.83 13.66
N LYS A 506 -16.88 -49.44 13.37
CA LYS A 506 -17.62 -50.04 12.23
C LYS A 506 -17.12 -49.62 10.84
N VAL A 507 -16.32 -48.55 10.70
CA VAL A 507 -15.83 -48.07 9.40
C VAL A 507 -14.38 -47.59 9.46
N CYS A 508 -13.43 -48.49 9.24
CA CYS A 508 -11.99 -48.18 9.27
C CYS A 508 -11.58 -47.09 8.28
N SER A 509 -12.25 -47.01 7.13
CA SER A 509 -11.97 -46.04 6.04
C SER A 509 -12.21 -44.59 6.42
N LYS A 510 -12.99 -44.32 7.48
CA LYS A 510 -13.21 -42.95 7.99
C LYS A 510 -11.92 -42.34 8.56
N CYS A 511 -11.00 -43.19 8.99
CA CYS A 511 -9.74 -42.77 9.61
C CYS A 511 -8.53 -43.28 8.82
N HIS A 512 -8.50 -44.56 8.43
CA HIS A 512 -7.37 -45.17 7.72
C HIS A 512 -7.42 -44.91 6.21
N ILE A 513 -6.45 -44.13 5.75
CA ILE A 513 -6.21 -43.81 4.35
C ILE A 513 -5.79 -45.11 3.63
N GLY A 514 -6.65 -45.59 2.74
CA GLY A 514 -6.42 -46.82 1.95
C GLY A 514 -7.25 -48.04 2.38
N SER A 515 -7.94 -48.00 3.52
CA SER A 515 -8.83 -49.09 3.98
C SER A 515 -10.18 -49.07 3.28
N ARG A 516 -10.21 -49.14 1.94
CA ARG A 516 -11.45 -49.25 1.16
C ARG A 516 -11.99 -50.68 1.21
N LEU A 517 -13.31 -50.84 1.17
CA LEU A 517 -13.96 -52.14 1.01
C LEU A 517 -14.07 -52.45 -0.50
N PRO A 518 -13.21 -53.31 -1.06
CA PRO A 518 -13.37 -53.74 -2.46
C PRO A 518 -14.62 -54.61 -2.61
N VAL A 519 -15.26 -54.57 -3.78
CA VAL A 519 -16.41 -55.42 -4.13
C VAL A 519 -15.96 -56.89 -4.25
N THR A 520 -14.79 -57.11 -4.84
CA THR A 520 -14.15 -58.43 -5.01
C THR A 520 -12.67 -58.34 -4.68
N VAL A 521 -12.13 -59.37 -4.03
CA VAL A 521 -10.70 -59.55 -3.76
C VAL A 521 -10.19 -60.80 -4.44
N ASN A 522 -8.98 -60.74 -5.00
CA ASN A 522 -8.31 -61.92 -5.54
C ASN A 522 -7.50 -62.59 -4.43
N PHE A 523 -7.86 -63.82 -4.08
CA PHE A 523 -7.08 -64.66 -3.18
C PHE A 523 -6.42 -65.79 -3.98
N ARG A 524 -5.11 -65.65 -4.25
CA ARG A 524 -4.38 -66.51 -5.21
C ARG A 524 -5.08 -66.53 -6.58
N GLN A 525 -5.74 -67.64 -6.95
CA GLN A 525 -6.45 -67.81 -8.21
C GLN A 525 -7.98 -67.68 -8.07
N VAL A 526 -8.47 -67.41 -6.85
CA VAL A 526 -9.91 -67.37 -6.53
C VAL A 526 -10.37 -65.92 -6.42
N LYS A 527 -11.49 -65.58 -7.09
CA LYS A 527 -12.17 -64.29 -6.92
C LYS A 527 -13.18 -64.41 -5.78
N VAL A 528 -12.94 -63.72 -4.68
CA VAL A 528 -13.81 -63.74 -3.50
C VAL A 528 -14.70 -62.48 -3.52
N PRO A 529 -16.04 -62.62 -3.50
CA PRO A 529 -16.98 -61.48 -3.45
C PRO A 529 -17.00 -60.89 -2.03
N HIS A 530 -16.06 -60.00 -1.76
CA HIS A 530 -15.82 -59.42 -0.44
C HIS A 530 -17.02 -58.61 0.09
N SER A 531 -17.78 -57.96 -0.79
CA SER A 531 -19.01 -57.25 -0.40
C SER A 531 -20.10 -58.20 0.11
N MET A 532 -20.23 -59.39 -0.48
CA MET A 532 -21.23 -60.38 -0.05
C MET A 532 -20.90 -60.89 1.37
N HIS A 533 -19.62 -61.15 1.65
CA HIS A 533 -19.20 -61.65 2.96
C HIS A 533 -19.42 -60.63 4.09
N VAL A 534 -19.23 -59.34 3.81
CA VAL A 534 -19.36 -58.29 4.84
C VAL A 534 -20.80 -57.73 4.91
N ASN A 535 -21.44 -57.49 3.76
CA ASN A 535 -22.75 -56.84 3.72
C ASN A 535 -23.91 -57.84 3.79
N ASP A 536 -23.82 -58.96 3.07
CA ASP A 536 -24.94 -59.90 2.93
C ASP A 536 -24.90 -60.95 4.05
N LEU A 537 -23.69 -61.41 4.42
CA LEU A 537 -23.47 -62.38 5.51
C LEU A 537 -23.19 -61.70 6.87
N GLY A 538 -23.00 -60.38 6.90
CA GLY A 538 -22.83 -59.62 8.13
C GLY A 538 -21.52 -59.88 8.90
N LEU A 539 -20.50 -60.44 8.25
CA LEU A 539 -19.20 -60.67 8.89
C LEU A 539 -18.52 -59.35 9.25
N GLU A 540 -17.99 -59.25 10.47
CA GLU A 540 -17.22 -58.11 10.89
C GLU A 540 -15.80 -58.18 10.29
N CYS A 541 -15.17 -56.99 10.11
CA CYS A 541 -13.82 -56.92 9.57
C CYS A 541 -12.82 -57.74 10.40
N GLY A 542 -13.05 -57.86 11.72
CA GLY A 542 -12.21 -58.62 12.66
C GLY A 542 -12.28 -60.13 12.51
N ASP A 543 -13.37 -60.64 11.92
CA ASP A 543 -13.57 -62.08 11.70
C ASP A 543 -12.59 -62.59 10.64
N CYS A 544 -12.36 -61.77 9.63
CA CYS A 544 -11.43 -62.07 8.55
C CYS A 544 -10.06 -61.42 8.74
N HIS A 545 -9.97 -60.28 9.42
CA HIS A 545 -8.75 -59.51 9.47
C HIS A 545 -8.20 -59.23 10.88
N ALA A 546 -6.92 -59.50 11.06
CA ALA A 546 -6.15 -59.07 12.23
C ALA A 546 -5.46 -57.72 11.99
N SER A 547 -5.53 -56.84 12.99
CA SER A 547 -4.77 -55.58 13.02
C SER A 547 -3.30 -55.86 13.36
N SER A 548 -2.36 -55.43 12.51
CA SER A 548 -0.92 -55.54 12.76
C SER A 548 -0.20 -54.20 12.52
N LYS A 549 1.04 -54.06 13.03
CA LYS A 549 1.89 -52.89 12.77
C LYS A 549 2.14 -52.60 11.28
N GLN A 550 1.93 -53.59 10.40
CA GLN A 550 2.12 -53.50 8.95
C GLN A 550 0.78 -53.35 8.19
N GLY A 551 -0.34 -53.18 8.90
CA GLY A 551 -1.68 -53.09 8.33
C GLY A 551 -2.55 -54.29 8.66
N VAL A 552 -3.63 -54.42 7.90
CA VAL A 552 -4.70 -55.41 8.06
C VAL A 552 -4.26 -56.73 7.38
N LYS A 553 -4.14 -57.82 8.15
CA LYS A 553 -3.75 -59.16 7.63
C LYS A 553 -4.94 -60.11 7.69
N LEU A 554 -5.12 -60.97 6.68
CA LEU A 554 -6.16 -62.01 6.69
C LEU A 554 -5.80 -63.08 7.74
N LYS A 555 -6.75 -63.47 8.59
CA LYS A 555 -6.59 -64.42 9.71
C LYS A 555 -7.09 -65.84 9.38
N PRO A 556 -8.31 -66.06 8.84
CA PRO A 556 -8.76 -67.41 8.50
C PRO A 556 -8.34 -67.83 7.09
N LYS A 557 -8.18 -69.15 6.90
CA LYS A 557 -8.19 -69.80 5.59
C LYS A 557 -9.64 -70.05 5.18
N CYS A 558 -9.94 -70.07 3.87
CA CYS A 558 -11.32 -70.30 3.39
C CYS A 558 -11.95 -71.59 3.96
N GLY A 559 -11.12 -72.62 4.18
CA GLY A 559 -11.56 -73.91 4.74
C GLY A 559 -12.01 -73.85 6.19
N ASP A 560 -11.69 -72.80 6.93
CA ASP A 560 -12.13 -72.61 8.31
C ASP A 560 -13.66 -72.35 8.39
N CYS A 561 -14.30 -72.03 7.26
CA CYS A 561 -15.76 -71.84 7.15
C CYS A 561 -16.42 -72.64 6.00
N HIS A 562 -15.68 -73.03 4.95
CA HIS A 562 -16.25 -73.64 3.73
C HIS A 562 -15.91 -75.13 3.50
N HIS A 563 -15.22 -75.81 4.42
CA HIS A 563 -14.90 -77.24 4.31
C HIS A 563 -15.60 -78.12 5.38
N GLU A 564 -16.73 -77.66 5.93
CA GLU A 564 -17.57 -78.52 6.77
C GLU A 564 -18.32 -79.56 5.94
N SER A 565 -18.36 -80.80 6.45
CA SER A 565 -18.81 -82.01 5.74
C SER A 565 -20.28 -82.01 5.33
N GLU A 566 -21.08 -81.08 5.84
CA GLU A 566 -22.53 -81.03 5.59
C GLU A 566 -22.94 -80.21 4.36
N MET A 567 -22.04 -79.38 3.83
CA MET A 567 -22.27 -78.64 2.58
C MET A 567 -21.45 -79.28 1.46
N LYS A 568 -22.10 -79.96 0.51
CA LYS A 568 -21.45 -80.40 -0.75
C LYS A 568 -20.79 -79.19 -1.42
N PRO A 569 -19.46 -78.99 -1.37
CA PRO A 569 -18.86 -77.75 -1.86
C PRO A 569 -18.92 -77.77 -3.38
N ASN A 570 -19.39 -76.69 -4.01
CA ASN A 570 -19.16 -76.51 -5.43
C ASN A 570 -17.68 -76.17 -5.65
N CYS A 571 -16.83 -77.20 -5.74
CA CYS A 571 -15.39 -77.08 -5.89
C CYS A 571 -14.99 -76.16 -7.06
N ARG A 572 -15.80 -76.13 -8.13
CA ARG A 572 -15.57 -75.29 -9.32
C ARG A 572 -15.73 -73.80 -9.04
N ALA A 573 -16.58 -73.41 -8.08
CA ALA A 573 -16.77 -72.02 -7.70
C ALA A 573 -15.49 -71.39 -7.13
N CYS A 574 -14.63 -72.21 -6.49
CA CYS A 574 -13.39 -71.75 -5.88
C CYS A 574 -12.14 -72.11 -6.72
N HIS A 575 -12.02 -73.32 -7.26
CA HIS A 575 -10.80 -73.75 -7.99
C HIS A 575 -10.76 -73.32 -9.47
N GLY A 576 -11.86 -72.80 -10.03
CA GLY A 576 -11.92 -72.13 -11.34
C GLY A 576 -11.69 -73.01 -12.58
N ARG A 577 -10.99 -74.13 -12.46
CA ARG A 577 -10.83 -75.17 -13.50
C ARG A 577 -11.32 -76.50 -12.93
N GLY A 578 -12.16 -77.21 -13.68
CA GLY A 578 -12.47 -78.61 -13.38
C GLY A 578 -11.20 -79.47 -13.44
N PRO A 579 -11.23 -80.72 -12.94
CA PRO A 579 -10.10 -81.62 -13.09
C PRO A 579 -9.74 -81.75 -14.57
N SER A 580 -8.44 -81.85 -14.89
CA SER A 580 -8.02 -82.08 -16.28
C SER A 580 -8.56 -83.42 -16.75
N ASN A 581 -8.96 -83.51 -18.05
CA ASN A 581 -9.57 -84.70 -18.63
C ASN A 581 -8.81 -85.99 -18.29
N SER A 582 -7.48 -85.93 -18.26
CA SER A 582 -6.64 -86.93 -17.61
C SER A 582 -5.51 -86.27 -16.84
N ILE A 583 -4.98 -87.00 -15.85
CA ILE A 583 -3.69 -86.71 -15.22
C ILE A 583 -2.80 -87.94 -15.36
N ARG A 584 -1.49 -87.72 -15.49
CA ARG A 584 -0.51 -88.82 -15.41
C ARG A 584 0.05 -88.85 -14.00
N PHE A 585 -0.13 -89.97 -13.31
CA PHE A 585 0.44 -90.20 -11.98
C PHE A 585 1.48 -91.31 -12.09
N LYS A 586 2.76 -90.98 -11.87
CA LYS A 586 3.90 -91.84 -12.22
C LYS A 586 3.77 -92.34 -13.68
N ASN A 587 3.58 -93.64 -13.89
CA ASN A 587 3.43 -94.26 -15.20
C ASN A 587 1.98 -94.59 -15.57
N VAL A 588 1.02 -94.32 -14.68
CA VAL A 588 -0.40 -94.60 -14.92
C VAL A 588 -1.11 -93.34 -15.41
N ASN A 589 -1.86 -93.46 -16.50
CA ASN A 589 -2.75 -92.40 -16.98
C ASN A 589 -4.12 -92.56 -16.29
N PHE A 590 -4.51 -91.56 -15.52
CA PHE A 590 -5.81 -91.51 -14.83
C PHE A 590 -6.76 -90.55 -15.58
N PRO A 591 -7.73 -91.05 -16.35
CA PRO A 591 -8.71 -90.23 -17.05
C PRO A 591 -9.84 -89.80 -16.11
N HIS A 592 -9.77 -88.58 -15.57
CA HIS A 592 -10.86 -88.02 -14.76
C HIS A 592 -12.20 -88.00 -15.52
N SER A 593 -12.19 -87.75 -16.84
CA SER A 593 -13.43 -87.71 -17.63
C SER A 593 -14.19 -89.04 -17.56
N THR A 594 -13.48 -90.16 -17.72
CA THR A 594 -14.07 -91.51 -17.66
C THR A 594 -14.59 -91.83 -16.26
N HIS A 595 -13.86 -91.47 -15.21
CA HIS A 595 -14.29 -91.75 -13.83
C HIS A 595 -15.50 -90.90 -13.43
N LEU A 596 -15.55 -89.64 -13.88
CA LEU A 596 -16.72 -88.79 -13.68
C LEU A 596 -17.94 -89.27 -14.49
N GLU A 597 -17.75 -89.78 -15.72
CA GLU A 597 -18.80 -90.40 -16.54
C GLU A 597 -19.35 -91.68 -15.90
N LEU A 598 -18.52 -92.42 -15.17
CA LEU A 598 -18.92 -93.59 -14.37
C LEU A 598 -19.66 -93.22 -13.08
N GLY A 599 -19.87 -91.93 -12.80
CA GLY A 599 -20.68 -91.45 -11.69
C GLY A 599 -19.93 -91.23 -10.38
N LEU A 600 -18.59 -91.29 -10.37
CA LEU A 600 -17.79 -91.00 -9.18
C LEU A 600 -17.83 -89.49 -8.85
N GLU A 601 -18.10 -89.15 -7.59
CA GLU A 601 -18.02 -87.78 -7.08
C GLU A 601 -16.56 -87.44 -6.69
N CYS A 602 -16.22 -86.15 -6.69
CA CYS A 602 -14.86 -85.70 -6.34
C CYS A 602 -14.45 -86.13 -4.92
N SER A 603 -15.42 -86.20 -3.99
CA SER A 603 -15.22 -86.62 -2.59
C SER A 603 -14.79 -88.08 -2.45
N ASP A 604 -15.10 -88.92 -3.43
CA ASP A 604 -14.79 -90.35 -3.39
C ASP A 604 -13.27 -90.59 -3.46
N CYS A 605 -12.55 -89.64 -4.04
CA CYS A 605 -11.09 -89.70 -4.20
C CYS A 605 -10.35 -88.51 -3.55
N HIS A 606 -11.03 -87.41 -3.24
CA HIS A 606 -10.42 -86.19 -2.69
C HIS A 606 -11.00 -85.81 -1.34
N ALA A 607 -10.11 -85.47 -0.39
CA ALA A 607 -10.50 -84.91 0.90
C ALA A 607 -9.64 -83.69 1.25
N ASN A 608 -10.28 -82.63 1.75
CA ASN A 608 -9.61 -81.38 2.14
C ASN A 608 -8.68 -80.79 1.05
N GLY A 609 -9.09 -80.90 -0.22
CA GLY A 609 -8.32 -80.41 -1.36
C GLY A 609 -7.07 -81.24 -1.72
N LYS A 610 -6.90 -82.43 -1.13
CA LYS A 610 -5.83 -83.38 -1.47
C LYS A 610 -6.41 -84.65 -2.09
N SER A 611 -5.67 -85.23 -3.03
CA SER A 611 -5.97 -86.53 -3.63
C SER A 611 -5.56 -87.66 -2.68
N ARG A 612 -6.39 -88.70 -2.60
CA ARG A 612 -6.09 -89.98 -1.93
C ARG A 612 -5.67 -91.08 -2.93
N ILE A 613 -5.29 -90.69 -4.16
CA ILE A 613 -4.92 -91.64 -5.24
C ILE A 613 -3.71 -92.47 -4.79
N GLY A 614 -3.91 -93.79 -4.76
CA GLY A 614 -3.06 -94.77 -4.10
C GLY A 614 -3.93 -95.89 -3.51
N GLU A 615 -4.39 -95.72 -2.27
CA GLU A 615 -5.29 -96.67 -1.59
C GLU A 615 -6.69 -96.75 -2.24
N ALA A 616 -7.19 -95.64 -2.79
CA ALA A 616 -8.54 -95.55 -3.37
C ALA A 616 -8.70 -96.24 -4.74
N CYS A 617 -7.62 -96.63 -5.41
CA CYS A 617 -7.74 -97.35 -6.68
C CYS A 617 -8.13 -98.82 -6.44
N MET A 618 -7.53 -99.43 -5.41
CA MET A 618 -7.74 -100.82 -5.00
C MET A 618 -9.15 -101.06 -4.42
N THR A 619 -9.87 -99.99 -4.04
CA THR A 619 -11.25 -100.12 -3.56
C THR A 619 -12.27 -100.37 -4.67
N CYS A 620 -11.90 -100.11 -5.94
CA CYS A 620 -12.81 -100.26 -7.09
C CYS A 620 -12.21 -101.06 -8.25
N HIS A 621 -10.89 -101.20 -8.35
CA HIS A 621 -10.21 -101.99 -9.38
C HIS A 621 -9.52 -103.22 -8.77
N GLU A 622 -9.72 -104.38 -9.40
CA GLU A 622 -9.03 -105.63 -9.04
C GLU A 622 -7.53 -105.58 -9.40
N GLU A 623 -6.69 -106.34 -8.68
CA GLU A 623 -5.22 -106.33 -8.84
C GLU A 623 -4.75 -106.58 -10.29
N ASP A 624 -5.55 -107.34 -11.06
CA ASP A 624 -5.22 -107.74 -12.43
C ASP A 624 -5.39 -106.60 -13.45
N PHE A 625 -6.17 -105.57 -13.12
CA PHE A 625 -6.37 -104.40 -13.97
C PHE A 625 -5.06 -103.66 -14.25
N PHE A 626 -4.13 -103.68 -13.29
CA PHE A 626 -2.83 -103.01 -13.39
C PHE A 626 -1.75 -103.85 -14.08
N LYS A 627 -2.04 -105.10 -14.51
CA LYS A 627 -1.06 -106.01 -15.14
C LYS A 627 -0.97 -105.90 -16.68
N SER A 628 -1.87 -105.17 -17.34
CA SER A 628 -1.94 -105.09 -18.81
C SER A 628 -1.10 -103.98 -19.46
N ASP A 629 -0.51 -103.09 -18.67
CA ASP A 629 0.55 -102.17 -19.11
C ASP A 629 1.83 -102.51 -18.34
N ASN A 630 2.92 -102.83 -19.04
CA ASN A 630 4.22 -103.25 -18.50
C ASN A 630 4.83 -102.27 -17.46
N SER A 631 4.35 -102.30 -16.21
CA SER A 631 5.05 -101.82 -15.02
C SER A 631 4.43 -102.38 -13.74
N ALA A 632 4.69 -103.66 -13.45
CA ALA A 632 4.23 -104.35 -12.25
C ALA A 632 4.87 -103.87 -10.92
N ASP A 633 5.56 -102.72 -10.88
CA ASP A 633 6.31 -102.24 -9.71
C ASP A 633 5.88 -100.86 -9.18
N SER A 634 4.75 -100.28 -9.62
CA SER A 634 4.39 -98.90 -9.23
C SER A 634 3.14 -98.68 -8.37
N VAL A 635 2.50 -99.72 -7.84
CA VAL A 635 1.26 -99.62 -7.03
C VAL A 635 1.48 -100.00 -5.55
N LYS A 636 2.64 -99.65 -4.98
CA LYS A 636 2.79 -99.44 -3.52
C LYS A 636 3.12 -97.99 -3.22
#